data_AF-A0A968FWB7-F1
#
_entry.id   AF-A0A968FWB7-F1
#
_cell.length_a   1.000
_cell.length_b   1.000
_cell.length_c   1.000
_cell.angle_alpha   90.00
_cell.angle_beta   90.00
_cell.angle_gamma   90.00
#
_symmetry.space_group_name_H-M   'P 1'
#
loop_
_entity.id
_entity.type
_entity.pdbx_description
1 polymer ?
#
loop_
_entity_poly.entity_id
_entity_poly.type
_entity_poly.pdbx_seq_one_letter_code
_entity_poly.pdbx_strand_id
1 'polypeptide(L)'
;LTLCLGISQAFAAAHPEGHQSSAADRPAWLDKLENQINYEEMMEGREGRQDRLNKTYKSLMDRLKGKLMEHATPASAGGVFHNSWAGHQLQQGYLLGPTEASSQVFKGAHCPAGVPTKTYNISAINVEITLNQWGDYFPGYMFVLDEDIDKVRNEEKRNAKARKDELDPGAVSTGLQGDAITPMVIRGNQGDCVRVKFTNRLEDEDAGFQVNGSAMIISASGAPNSAASKGAIVQSGETQEYEWFIALDEQEGTHLIVSHSGRDPQALGLIGAFVVEPRGSRYLDPWTGGELKNGWMAMIANDNRKDFREFALFYHEVGDESFRPLNRHG
;
A
#
# COMPACT_ATOMS: atom_id res chain seq x y z
N LEU A 1 3.15 -31.37 -33.94
CA LEU A 1 1.77 -31.03 -33.56
C LEU A 1 1.67 -31.15 -32.05
N THR A 2 1.72 -30.02 -31.35
CA THR A 2 1.67 -29.94 -29.89
C THR A 2 0.23 -29.64 -29.50
N LEU A 3 -0.41 -30.54 -28.77
CA LEU A 3 -1.81 -30.41 -28.35
C LEU A 3 -1.87 -29.67 -27.01
N CYS A 4 -2.42 -28.45 -27.01
CA CYS A 4 -2.76 -27.70 -25.80
C CYS A 4 -4.02 -28.32 -25.15
N LEU A 5 -3.93 -28.70 -23.87
CA LEU A 5 -5.09 -28.97 -23.03
C LEU A 5 -5.38 -27.71 -22.21
N GLY A 6 -6.42 -26.97 -22.62
CA GLY A 6 -6.98 -25.87 -21.85
C GLY A 6 -7.73 -26.42 -20.63
N ILE A 7 -7.42 -25.88 -19.45
CA ILE A 7 -8.20 -26.13 -18.23
C ILE A 7 -9.38 -25.17 -18.26
N SER A 8 -10.57 -25.72 -18.52
CA SER A 8 -11.83 -25.01 -18.46
C SER A 8 -12.15 -24.60 -17.03
N GLN A 9 -12.51 -23.33 -16.83
CA GLN A 9 -13.05 -22.76 -15.60
C GLN A 9 -14.41 -23.39 -15.29
N ALA A 10 -14.46 -24.47 -14.52
CA ALA A 10 -15.73 -25.01 -14.05
C ALA A 10 -15.63 -25.82 -12.75
N PHE A 11 -14.80 -25.45 -11.78
CA PHE A 11 -14.95 -25.94 -10.39
C PHE A 11 -14.34 -24.94 -9.40
N ALA A 12 -15.04 -23.84 -9.17
CA ALA A 12 -14.78 -22.94 -8.04
C ALA A 12 -16.10 -22.27 -7.62
N ALA A 13 -17.10 -23.08 -7.25
CA ALA A 13 -18.19 -22.59 -6.42
C ALA A 13 -17.72 -22.71 -4.97
N ALA A 14 -17.21 -21.62 -4.42
CA ALA A 14 -17.02 -21.45 -2.99
C ALA A 14 -18.40 -21.34 -2.34
N HIS A 15 -18.72 -22.23 -1.39
CA HIS A 15 -19.81 -21.99 -0.45
C HIS A 15 -19.24 -21.38 0.83
N PRO A 16 -19.71 -20.20 1.28
CA PRO A 16 -19.46 -19.71 2.63
C PRO A 16 -20.23 -20.60 3.62
N GLU A 17 -19.65 -20.81 4.80
CA GLU A 17 -20.29 -21.53 5.89
C GLU A 17 -21.62 -20.89 6.30
N GLY A 18 -22.60 -21.72 6.69
CA GLY A 18 -23.70 -21.26 7.52
C GLY A 18 -25.09 -21.22 6.89
N HIS A 19 -25.48 -22.15 6.03
CA HIS A 19 -26.89 -22.49 5.86
C HIS A 19 -27.04 -23.99 5.60
N GLN A 20 -27.87 -24.68 6.39
CA GLN A 20 -28.51 -25.91 5.95
C GLN A 20 -29.34 -25.55 4.71
N SER A 21 -28.75 -25.62 3.52
CA SER A 21 -29.50 -25.55 2.28
C SER A 21 -30.40 -26.78 2.25
N SER A 22 -31.71 -26.57 2.39
CA SER A 22 -32.71 -27.59 2.12
C SER A 22 -32.38 -28.28 0.79
N ALA A 23 -32.59 -29.59 0.70
CA ALA A 23 -32.28 -30.44 -0.45
C ALA A 23 -32.99 -30.07 -1.77
N ALA A 24 -33.52 -28.85 -1.91
CA ALA A 24 -34.39 -28.41 -2.98
C ALA A 24 -33.72 -27.54 -4.08
N ASP A 25 -32.47 -27.08 -3.93
CA ASP A 25 -31.79 -26.21 -4.92
C ASP A 25 -30.56 -26.84 -5.61
N ARG A 26 -30.39 -28.17 -5.52
CA ARG A 26 -29.29 -28.84 -6.24
C ARG A 26 -29.70 -29.11 -7.70
N PRO A 27 -28.90 -28.70 -8.70
CA PRO A 27 -29.18 -29.02 -10.10
C PRO A 27 -29.19 -30.53 -10.32
N ALA A 28 -30.24 -31.08 -10.92
CA ALA A 28 -30.42 -32.53 -11.09
C ALA A 28 -29.30 -33.25 -11.88
N TRP A 29 -28.49 -32.52 -12.64
CA TRP A 29 -27.32 -33.09 -13.32
C TRP A 29 -26.17 -33.41 -12.35
N LEU A 30 -26.07 -32.67 -11.24
CA LEU A 30 -25.05 -32.88 -10.22
C LEU A 30 -25.29 -34.21 -9.50
N ASP A 31 -26.54 -34.50 -9.13
CA ASP A 31 -26.92 -35.77 -8.51
C ASP A 31 -26.69 -36.95 -9.47
N LYS A 32 -26.91 -36.76 -10.77
CA LYS A 32 -26.59 -37.79 -11.78
C LYS A 32 -25.09 -38.05 -11.87
N LEU A 33 -24.28 -37.00 -11.82
CA LEU A 33 -22.83 -37.12 -11.86
C LEU A 33 -22.28 -37.80 -10.60
N GLU A 34 -22.73 -37.40 -9.40
CA GLU A 34 -22.34 -38.04 -8.13
C GLU A 34 -22.71 -39.53 -8.13
N ASN A 35 -23.92 -39.87 -8.57
CA ASN A 35 -24.35 -41.26 -8.67
C ASN A 35 -23.52 -42.06 -9.70
N GLN A 36 -23.14 -41.45 -10.81
CA GLN A 36 -22.29 -42.09 -11.81
C GLN A 36 -20.87 -42.32 -11.28
N ILE A 37 -20.27 -41.34 -10.60
CA ILE A 37 -18.96 -41.48 -9.97
C ILE A 37 -18.98 -42.59 -8.91
N ASN A 38 -20.02 -42.63 -8.08
CA ASN A 38 -20.18 -43.69 -7.07
C ASN A 38 -20.32 -45.08 -7.70
N TYR A 39 -21.05 -45.18 -8.82
CA TYR A 39 -21.16 -46.43 -9.58
C TYR A 39 -19.82 -46.84 -10.21
N GLU A 40 -19.07 -45.90 -10.79
CA GLU A 40 -17.74 -46.14 -11.35
C GLU A 40 -16.74 -46.56 -10.25
N GLU A 41 -16.75 -45.92 -9.07
CA GLU A 41 -15.92 -46.33 -7.93
C GLU A 41 -16.27 -47.75 -7.44
N MET A 42 -17.56 -48.10 -7.38
CA MET A 42 -18.01 -49.44 -7.01
C MET A 42 -17.52 -50.48 -8.02
N MET A 43 -17.63 -50.20 -9.31
CA MET A 43 -17.18 -51.10 -10.38
C MET A 43 -15.66 -51.25 -10.43
N GLU A 44 -14.90 -50.22 -10.02
CA GLU A 44 -13.44 -50.28 -9.87
C GLU A 44 -12.97 -50.84 -8.50
N GLY A 45 -13.88 -51.21 -7.60
CA GLY A 45 -13.56 -51.71 -6.25
C GLY A 45 -12.89 -50.67 -5.35
N ARG A 46 -13.16 -49.38 -5.58
CA ARG A 46 -12.54 -48.20 -4.93
C ARG A 46 -13.53 -47.39 -4.10
N GLU A 47 -14.57 -48.05 -3.60
CA GLU A 47 -15.66 -47.44 -2.84
C GLU A 47 -15.15 -46.55 -1.68
N GLY A 48 -15.63 -45.30 -1.65
CA GLY A 48 -15.31 -44.32 -0.60
C GLY A 48 -13.95 -43.65 -0.77
N ARG A 49 -13.34 -43.72 -1.96
CA ARG A 49 -12.10 -43.00 -2.27
C ARG A 49 -12.36 -41.51 -2.39
N GLN A 50 -13.43 -41.09 -3.08
CA GLN A 50 -13.77 -39.68 -3.21
C GLN A 50 -14.03 -39.02 -1.85
N ASP A 51 -14.72 -39.72 -0.94
CA ASP A 51 -14.92 -39.25 0.43
C ASP A 51 -13.61 -39.09 1.21
N ARG A 52 -12.66 -40.02 1.04
CA ARG A 52 -11.33 -39.89 1.64
C ARG A 52 -10.55 -38.73 1.03
N LEU A 53 -10.61 -38.53 -0.29
CA LEU A 53 -9.97 -37.40 -0.97
C LEU A 53 -10.55 -36.06 -0.49
N ASN A 54 -11.88 -35.95 -0.40
CA ASN A 54 -12.55 -34.75 0.10
C ASN A 54 -12.21 -34.46 1.56
N LYS A 55 -12.18 -35.49 2.43
CA LYS A 55 -11.75 -35.32 3.83
C LYS A 55 -10.28 -34.93 3.95
N THR A 56 -9.42 -35.51 3.12
CA THR A 56 -7.98 -35.18 3.10
C THR A 56 -7.76 -33.77 2.60
N TYR A 57 -8.46 -33.35 1.54
CA TYR A 57 -8.44 -32.00 1.01
C TYR A 57 -8.93 -30.99 2.04
N LYS A 58 -10.07 -31.24 2.69
CA LYS A 58 -10.61 -30.36 3.74
C LYS A 58 -9.64 -30.22 4.92
N SER A 59 -9.08 -31.33 5.41
CA SER A 59 -8.08 -31.33 6.48
C SER A 59 -6.79 -30.58 6.09
N LEU A 60 -6.35 -30.71 4.83
CA LEU A 60 -5.20 -29.97 4.31
C LEU A 60 -5.48 -28.47 4.28
N MET A 61 -6.66 -28.05 3.78
CA MET A 61 -7.07 -26.65 3.71
C MET A 61 -7.27 -26.05 5.11
N ASP A 62 -7.86 -26.78 6.06
CA ASP A 62 -8.02 -26.35 7.45
C ASP A 62 -6.66 -26.16 8.14
N ARG A 63 -5.70 -27.07 7.90
CA ARG A 63 -4.32 -26.90 8.38
C ARG A 63 -3.60 -25.72 7.75
N LEU A 64 -3.79 -25.50 6.44
CA LEU A 64 -3.25 -24.35 5.73
C LEU A 64 -3.82 -23.05 6.29
N LYS A 65 -5.13 -22.98 6.50
CA LYS A 65 -5.83 -21.84 7.12
C LYS A 65 -5.34 -21.59 8.54
N GLY A 66 -5.21 -22.63 9.36
CA GLY A 66 -4.66 -22.52 10.72
C GLY A 66 -3.24 -21.95 10.73
N LYS A 67 -2.36 -22.45 9.85
CA LYS A 67 -0.99 -21.92 9.69
C LYS A 67 -0.96 -20.48 9.19
N LEU A 68 -1.87 -20.11 8.29
CA LEU A 68 -2.03 -18.73 7.81
C LEU A 68 -2.43 -17.80 8.96
N MET A 69 -3.34 -18.22 9.84
CA MET A 69 -3.78 -17.42 11.00
C MET A 69 -2.72 -17.35 12.11
N GLU A 70 -1.88 -18.38 12.27
CA GLU A 70 -0.73 -18.36 13.18
C GLU A 70 0.39 -17.40 12.71
N HIS A 71 0.45 -17.12 11.40
CA HIS A 71 1.52 -16.32 10.77
C HIS A 71 1.07 -14.97 10.22
N ALA A 72 -0.23 -14.69 10.20
CA ALA A 72 -0.76 -13.35 10.06
C ALA A 72 -0.35 -12.56 11.30
N THR A 73 0.69 -11.73 11.19
CA THR A 73 0.93 -10.69 12.19
C THR A 73 -0.38 -9.91 12.39
N PRO A 74 -0.79 -9.54 13.62
CA PRO A 74 -1.98 -8.72 13.86
C PRO A 74 -1.72 -7.24 13.47
N ALA A 75 -1.02 -7.01 12.35
CA ALA A 75 -0.57 -5.71 11.90
C ALA A 75 -1.70 -4.88 11.28
N SER A 76 -2.79 -5.51 10.82
CA SER A 76 -4.02 -4.84 10.41
C SER A 76 -5.21 -5.71 10.83
N ALA A 77 -6.09 -5.15 11.67
CA ALA A 77 -7.30 -5.80 12.15
C ALA A 77 -8.57 -5.01 11.76
N GLY A 78 -8.47 -4.09 10.79
CA GLY A 78 -9.52 -3.17 10.39
C GLY A 78 -9.58 -2.94 8.88
N GLY A 79 -10.68 -2.39 8.40
CA GLY A 79 -10.88 -1.97 7.00
C GLY A 79 -11.60 -2.95 6.07
N VAL A 80 -12.16 -2.47 4.96
CA VAL A 80 -12.92 -3.28 3.99
C VAL A 80 -12.03 -4.28 3.23
N PHE A 81 -10.71 -4.03 3.19
CA PHE A 81 -9.76 -4.78 2.36
C PHE A 81 -8.83 -5.75 3.12
N HIS A 82 -8.90 -5.81 4.46
CA HIS A 82 -8.05 -6.68 5.32
C HIS A 82 -7.98 -8.16 4.89
N ASN A 83 -9.00 -8.65 4.18
CA ASN A 83 -9.07 -10.04 3.71
C ASN A 83 -8.36 -10.29 2.36
N SER A 84 -7.91 -9.26 1.63
CA SER A 84 -7.28 -9.42 0.31
C SER A 84 -5.91 -10.11 0.42
N TRP A 85 -5.12 -9.75 1.42
CA TRP A 85 -3.82 -10.37 1.70
C TRP A 85 -3.90 -11.89 1.89
N ALA A 86 -4.91 -12.37 2.64
CA ALA A 86 -5.08 -13.81 2.90
C ALA A 86 -5.51 -14.57 1.64
N GLY A 87 -6.30 -13.94 0.78
CA GLY A 87 -6.69 -14.48 -0.53
C GLY A 87 -5.49 -14.67 -1.47
N HIS A 88 -4.56 -13.71 -1.47
CA HIS A 88 -3.36 -13.71 -2.30
C HIS A 88 -2.39 -14.87 -1.97
N GLN A 89 -2.08 -15.07 -0.69
CA GLN A 89 -1.22 -16.20 -0.26
C GLN A 89 -1.77 -17.58 -0.64
N LEU A 90 -3.09 -17.68 -0.80
CA LEU A 90 -3.77 -18.93 -1.15
C LEU A 90 -3.94 -19.12 -2.67
N GLN A 91 -3.86 -18.07 -3.48
CA GLN A 91 -4.06 -18.13 -4.93
C GLN A 91 -2.78 -18.38 -5.74
N GLN A 92 -1.62 -17.91 -5.28
CA GLN A 92 -0.34 -18.04 -5.99
C GLN A 92 0.65 -18.88 -5.16
N GLY A 93 1.19 -19.95 -5.75
CA GLY A 93 1.94 -20.99 -5.06
C GLY A 93 3.25 -20.56 -4.35
N TYR A 94 3.77 -21.52 -3.57
CA TYR A 94 4.89 -21.44 -2.61
C TYR A 94 4.67 -20.48 -1.43
N LEU A 95 4.29 -21.08 -0.29
CA LEU A 95 4.41 -20.45 1.02
C LEU A 95 5.89 -20.14 1.28
N LEU A 96 6.26 -18.87 1.12
CA LEU A 96 7.57 -18.39 1.53
C LEU A 96 7.66 -18.51 3.06
N GLY A 97 8.63 -19.30 3.53
CA GLY A 97 8.94 -19.38 4.96
C GLY A 97 9.41 -18.03 5.50
N PRO A 98 9.35 -17.80 6.82
CA PRO A 98 9.85 -16.58 7.42
C PRO A 98 11.30 -16.35 6.99
N THR A 99 11.59 -15.16 6.47
CA THR A 99 12.97 -14.76 6.19
C THR A 99 13.67 -14.44 7.51
N GLU A 100 14.91 -14.90 7.68
CA GLU A 100 15.77 -14.44 8.77
C GLU A 100 16.34 -13.02 8.51
N ALA A 101 16.04 -12.44 7.34
CA ALA A 101 16.41 -11.07 7.02
C ALA A 101 15.64 -10.09 7.92
N SER A 102 16.29 -9.65 8.99
CA SER A 102 15.87 -8.47 9.74
C SER A 102 16.28 -7.22 8.96
N SER A 103 15.35 -6.29 8.77
CA SER A 103 15.73 -4.93 8.38
C SER A 103 16.60 -4.36 9.50
N GLN A 104 17.86 -4.03 9.20
CA GLN A 104 18.73 -3.37 10.18
C GLN A 104 18.26 -1.93 10.33
N VAL A 105 17.65 -1.64 11.47
CA VAL A 105 17.22 -0.28 11.82
C VAL A 105 18.30 0.35 12.68
N PHE A 106 18.94 1.40 12.16
CA PHE A 106 19.90 2.16 12.94
C PHE A 106 19.16 3.01 13.97
N LYS A 107 19.56 2.90 15.25
CA LYS A 107 19.07 3.81 16.28
C LYS A 107 19.71 5.17 16.05
N GLY A 108 18.93 6.12 15.52
CA GLY A 108 19.37 7.51 15.40
C GLY A 108 19.48 8.23 16.74
N ALA A 109 19.93 9.47 16.65
CA ALA A 109 20.01 10.39 17.77
C ALA A 109 18.90 11.46 17.66
N HIS A 110 18.50 12.01 18.81
CA HIS A 110 17.70 13.21 18.83
C HIS A 110 18.40 14.35 18.10
N CYS A 111 17.61 15.24 17.51
CA CYS A 111 18.16 16.39 16.83
C CYS A 111 18.99 17.27 17.79
N PRO A 112 20.25 17.57 17.44
CA PRO A 112 21.08 18.47 18.25
C PRO A 112 20.49 19.88 18.32
N ALA A 113 20.75 20.59 19.41
CA ALA A 113 20.35 22.00 19.52
C ALA A 113 21.13 22.88 18.52
N GLY A 114 20.44 23.82 17.87
CA GLY A 114 21.07 24.83 17.00
C GLY A 114 21.34 24.39 15.56
N VAL A 115 20.93 23.18 15.15
CA VAL A 115 20.98 22.76 13.75
C VAL A 115 19.75 23.27 12.98
N PRO A 116 19.86 23.55 11.66
CA PRO A 116 18.71 23.90 10.83
C PRO A 116 17.63 22.81 10.96
N THR A 117 16.39 23.22 11.21
CA THR A 117 15.28 22.30 11.44
C THR A 117 14.20 22.49 10.37
N LYS A 118 13.87 21.41 9.66
CA LYS A 118 12.74 21.33 8.73
C LYS A 118 11.59 20.61 9.42
N THR A 119 10.39 21.17 9.34
CA THR A 119 9.20 20.59 9.96
C THR A 119 8.16 20.27 8.89
N TYR A 120 7.65 19.04 8.91
CA TYR A 120 6.57 18.58 8.05
C TYR A 120 5.39 18.15 8.91
N ASN A 121 4.23 18.73 8.65
CA ASN A 121 2.95 18.26 9.19
C ASN A 121 2.28 17.44 8.09
N ILE A 122 2.21 16.13 8.31
CA ILE A 122 1.81 15.16 7.29
C ILE A 122 0.59 14.41 7.80
N SER A 123 -0.40 14.25 6.95
CA SER A 123 -1.54 13.37 7.20
C SER A 123 -1.53 12.20 6.23
N ALA A 124 -1.92 11.02 6.72
CA ALA A 124 -2.41 9.96 5.84
C ALA A 124 -3.92 10.13 5.68
N ILE A 125 -4.41 10.17 4.45
CA ILE A 125 -5.83 10.34 4.13
C ILE A 125 -6.32 9.28 3.15
N ASN A 126 -7.59 8.88 3.27
CA ASN A 126 -8.30 8.21 2.19
C ASN A 126 -8.46 9.21 1.03
N VAL A 127 -8.22 8.77 -0.19
CA VAL A 127 -8.38 9.59 -1.40
C VAL A 127 -8.86 8.72 -2.57
N GLU A 128 -9.73 9.28 -3.39
CA GLU A 128 -10.09 8.68 -4.67
C GLU A 128 -9.05 9.05 -5.73
N ILE A 129 -8.15 8.11 -6.04
CA ILE A 129 -7.03 8.34 -6.95
C ILE A 129 -7.54 8.17 -8.38
N THR A 130 -7.57 9.25 -9.14
CA THR A 130 -7.88 9.24 -10.58
C THR A 130 -6.61 8.93 -11.37
N LEU A 131 -6.66 7.89 -12.21
CA LEU A 131 -5.50 7.36 -12.92
C LEU A 131 -5.21 8.06 -14.24
N ASN A 132 -6.26 8.53 -14.93
CA ASN A 132 -6.14 9.07 -16.26
C ASN A 132 -7.27 10.06 -16.60
N GLN A 133 -7.14 10.73 -17.75
CA GLN A 133 -8.10 11.73 -18.24
C GLN A 133 -9.43 11.12 -18.73
N TRP A 134 -9.56 9.80 -18.77
CA TRP A 134 -10.83 9.12 -19.11
C TRP A 134 -11.70 8.85 -17.88
N GLY A 135 -11.19 9.16 -16.69
CA GLY A 135 -11.91 9.05 -15.43
C GLY A 135 -11.82 7.68 -14.77
N ASP A 136 -10.85 6.84 -15.16
CA ASP A 136 -10.54 5.62 -14.41
C ASP A 136 -9.96 5.99 -13.05
N TYR A 137 -10.34 5.26 -12.01
CA TYR A 137 -9.99 5.63 -10.64
C TYR A 137 -10.02 4.43 -9.69
N PHE A 138 -9.48 4.61 -8.49
CA PHE A 138 -9.67 3.66 -7.41
C PHE A 138 -9.68 4.37 -6.05
N PRO A 139 -10.46 3.87 -5.06
CA PRO A 139 -10.31 4.30 -3.68
C PRO A 139 -8.97 3.83 -3.12
N GLY A 140 -8.18 4.75 -2.60
CA GLY A 140 -6.86 4.46 -2.06
C GLY A 140 -6.47 5.41 -0.94
N TYR A 141 -5.16 5.53 -0.74
CA TYR A 141 -4.56 6.28 0.35
C TYR A 141 -3.45 7.19 -0.17
N MET A 142 -3.19 8.29 0.54
CA MET A 142 -2.15 9.22 0.18
C MET A 142 -1.54 9.87 1.42
N PHE A 143 -0.23 10.04 1.42
CA PHE A 143 0.43 10.99 2.32
C PHE A 143 0.31 12.40 1.74
N VAL A 144 -0.10 13.36 2.55
CA VAL A 144 -0.31 14.75 2.13
C VAL A 144 0.18 15.70 3.20
N LEU A 145 0.71 16.85 2.80
CA LEU A 145 0.94 17.95 3.74
C LEU A 145 -0.40 18.47 4.26
N ASP A 146 -0.49 18.76 5.56
CA ASP A 146 -1.73 19.23 6.17
C ASP A 146 -2.30 20.48 5.47
N GLU A 147 -1.43 21.35 4.94
CA GLU A 147 -1.80 22.57 4.21
C GLU A 147 -2.36 22.32 2.81
N ASP A 148 -2.13 21.13 2.23
CA ASP A 148 -2.55 20.76 0.87
C ASP A 148 -3.80 19.86 0.84
N ILE A 149 -4.33 19.47 2.01
CA ILE A 149 -5.53 18.61 2.11
C ILE A 149 -6.70 19.19 1.33
N ASP A 150 -6.97 20.49 1.46
CA ASP A 150 -8.08 21.14 0.76
C ASP A 150 -7.89 21.13 -0.77
N LYS A 151 -6.65 21.20 -1.26
CA LYS A 151 -6.35 21.08 -2.69
C LYS A 151 -6.70 19.69 -3.20
N VAL A 152 -6.28 18.64 -2.47
CA VAL A 152 -6.63 17.24 -2.79
C VAL A 152 -8.15 17.03 -2.81
N ARG A 153 -8.87 17.52 -1.78
CA ARG A 153 -10.35 17.40 -1.73
C ARG A 153 -11.05 18.13 -2.87
N ASN A 154 -10.50 19.25 -3.33
CA ASN A 154 -11.04 19.98 -4.48
C ASN A 154 -10.81 19.24 -5.80
N GLU A 155 -9.66 18.58 -5.96
CA GLU A 155 -9.39 17.72 -7.12
C GLU A 155 -10.29 16.49 -7.16
N GLU A 156 -10.51 15.80 -6.04
CA GLU A 156 -11.45 14.68 -5.98
C GLU A 156 -12.86 15.10 -6.42
N LYS A 157 -13.36 16.24 -5.93
CA LYS A 157 -14.66 16.78 -6.34
C LYS A 157 -14.71 17.09 -7.83
N ARG A 158 -13.61 17.64 -8.38
CA ARG A 158 -13.50 17.94 -9.81
C ARG A 158 -13.49 16.65 -10.65
N ASN A 159 -12.71 15.65 -10.24
CA ASN A 159 -12.62 14.36 -10.93
C ASN A 159 -13.94 13.60 -10.87
N ALA A 160 -14.60 13.59 -9.72
CA ALA A 160 -15.94 12.99 -9.56
C ALA A 160 -17.00 13.64 -10.45
N LYS A 161 -16.92 14.96 -10.65
CA LYS A 161 -17.79 15.67 -11.59
C LYS A 161 -17.42 15.34 -13.04
N ALA A 162 -16.14 15.36 -13.38
CA ALA A 162 -15.63 15.09 -14.72
C ALA A 162 -15.99 13.68 -15.22
N ARG A 163 -16.08 12.69 -14.33
CA ARG A 163 -16.56 11.33 -14.66
C ARG A 163 -17.96 11.29 -15.31
N LYS A 164 -18.75 12.36 -15.24
CA LYS A 164 -20.07 12.47 -15.92
C LYS A 164 -19.99 13.01 -17.35
N ASP A 165 -18.86 13.56 -17.78
CA ASP A 165 -18.65 14.14 -19.12
C ASP A 165 -17.46 13.47 -19.81
N GLU A 166 -17.67 12.91 -21.00
CA GLU A 166 -16.64 12.17 -21.73
C GLU A 166 -15.47 13.03 -22.20
N LEU A 167 -15.67 14.34 -22.25
CA LEU A 167 -14.69 15.30 -22.75
C LEU A 167 -14.03 16.13 -21.63
N ASP A 168 -14.41 15.92 -20.36
CA ASP A 168 -13.80 16.59 -19.22
C ASP A 168 -12.66 15.73 -18.64
N PRO A 169 -11.39 16.16 -18.75
CA PRO A 169 -10.25 15.41 -18.21
C PRO A 169 -10.14 15.50 -16.68
N GLY A 170 -11.01 16.27 -16.02
CA GLY A 170 -10.93 16.51 -14.59
C GLY A 170 -9.73 17.39 -14.22
N ALA A 171 -9.09 17.05 -13.11
CA ALA A 171 -7.87 17.68 -12.61
C ALA A 171 -6.59 17.06 -13.21
N VAL A 172 -6.68 15.89 -13.85
CA VAL A 172 -5.52 15.14 -14.36
C VAL A 172 -4.89 15.88 -15.52
N SER A 173 -3.71 16.44 -15.30
CA SER A 173 -2.97 17.16 -16.34
C SER A 173 -1.96 16.26 -17.05
N THR A 174 -1.62 16.60 -18.30
CA THR A 174 -0.57 15.91 -19.03
C THR A 174 0.78 16.24 -18.40
N GLY A 175 1.41 15.22 -17.78
CA GLY A 175 2.71 15.37 -17.14
C GLY A 175 2.65 15.98 -15.73
N LEU A 176 1.53 15.80 -15.00
CA LEU A 176 1.42 16.10 -13.56
C LEU A 176 1.88 17.53 -13.19
N GLN A 177 1.39 18.52 -13.94
CA GLN A 177 1.76 19.93 -13.88
C GLN A 177 1.06 20.66 -12.73
N GLY A 178 1.32 20.22 -11.49
CA GLY A 178 0.76 20.81 -10.27
C GLY A 178 -0.48 20.11 -9.74
N ASP A 179 -0.80 18.91 -10.25
CA ASP A 179 -1.84 18.01 -9.73
C ASP A 179 -1.54 17.70 -8.25
N ALA A 180 -2.51 17.88 -7.37
CA ALA A 180 -2.38 17.64 -5.94
C ALA A 180 -2.42 16.15 -5.61
N ILE A 181 -3.23 15.35 -6.32
CA ILE A 181 -3.31 13.89 -6.14
C ILE A 181 -2.09 13.23 -6.81
N THR A 182 -0.98 13.19 -6.09
CA THR A 182 0.27 12.53 -6.50
C THR A 182 0.98 11.93 -5.28
N PRO A 183 1.89 10.93 -5.44
CA PRO A 183 2.72 10.48 -4.35
C PRO A 183 3.55 11.62 -3.75
N MET A 184 3.66 11.65 -2.43
CA MET A 184 4.41 12.69 -1.73
C MET A 184 5.91 12.57 -2.00
N VAL A 185 6.57 13.69 -2.25
CA VAL A 185 8.03 13.79 -2.39
C VAL A 185 8.52 14.99 -1.60
N ILE A 186 9.09 14.72 -0.44
CA ILE A 186 9.67 15.72 0.47
C ILE A 186 11.19 15.58 0.52
N ARG A 187 11.87 16.63 1.00
CA ARG A 187 13.33 16.73 0.97
C ARG A 187 13.92 17.17 2.31
N GLY A 188 15.15 16.79 2.58
CA GLY A 188 15.95 17.37 3.68
C GLY A 188 17.42 17.35 3.32
N ASN A 189 18.20 18.27 3.88
CA ASN A 189 19.62 18.33 3.54
C ASN A 189 20.46 17.54 4.56
N GLN A 190 21.63 17.08 4.13
CA GLN A 190 22.70 16.67 5.04
C GLN A 190 22.95 17.73 6.11
N GLY A 191 22.91 17.31 7.38
CA GLY A 191 23.09 18.19 8.55
C GLY A 191 21.81 18.87 9.05
N ASP A 192 20.66 18.69 8.38
CA ASP A 192 19.38 19.18 8.87
C ASP A 192 18.78 18.23 9.92
N CYS A 193 18.04 18.79 10.86
CA CYS A 193 17.05 18.07 11.63
C CYS A 193 15.72 18.08 10.89
N VAL A 194 15.15 16.92 10.60
CA VAL A 194 13.80 16.78 10.06
C VAL A 194 12.87 16.36 11.19
N ARG A 195 11.81 17.12 11.42
CA ARG A 195 10.74 16.80 12.36
C ARG A 195 9.46 16.56 11.58
N VAL A 196 8.83 15.40 11.82
CA VAL A 196 7.58 15.04 11.17
C VAL A 196 6.52 14.88 12.24
N LYS A 197 5.46 15.67 12.16
CA LYS A 197 4.22 15.43 12.89
C LYS A 197 3.28 14.69 11.95
N PHE A 198 3.11 13.40 12.19
CA PHE A 198 2.26 12.52 11.40
C PHE A 198 0.89 12.36 12.06
N THR A 199 -0.18 12.64 11.33
CA THR A 199 -1.57 12.42 11.77
C THR A 199 -2.20 11.32 10.92
N ASN A 200 -2.63 10.23 11.54
CA ASN A 200 -3.37 9.21 10.81
C ASN A 200 -4.85 9.63 10.71
N ARG A 201 -5.32 9.99 9.53
CA ARG A 201 -6.72 10.33 9.26
C ARG A 201 -7.39 9.28 8.36
N LEU A 202 -6.85 8.08 8.29
CA LEU A 202 -7.46 6.97 7.56
C LEU A 202 -8.70 6.48 8.31
N GLU A 203 -9.76 6.15 7.57
CA GLU A 203 -10.97 5.52 8.11
C GLU A 203 -10.68 4.05 8.48
N ASP A 204 -10.77 3.73 9.77
CA ASP A 204 -10.66 2.37 10.34
C ASP A 204 -9.37 1.59 9.98
N GLU A 205 -8.30 2.29 9.62
CA GLU A 205 -7.00 1.72 9.28
C GLU A 205 -5.88 2.36 10.09
N ASP A 206 -5.02 1.52 10.64
CA ASP A 206 -3.79 1.97 11.28
C ASP A 206 -2.76 2.33 10.20
N ALA A 207 -1.89 3.32 10.48
CA ALA A 207 -0.88 3.77 9.53
C ALA A 207 0.42 4.10 10.24
N GLY A 208 1.54 3.81 9.58
CA GLY A 208 2.87 4.28 9.97
C GLY A 208 3.42 5.28 8.96
N PHE A 209 4.40 6.05 9.41
CA PHE A 209 5.22 6.89 8.54
C PHE A 209 6.68 6.48 8.72
N GLN A 210 7.21 5.62 7.84
CA GLN A 210 8.57 5.11 7.95
C GLN A 210 9.37 5.50 6.71
N VAL A 211 10.54 6.12 6.93
CA VAL A 211 11.50 6.44 5.87
C VAL A 211 12.55 5.33 5.82
N ASN A 212 12.52 4.50 4.79
CA ASN A 212 13.37 3.33 4.69
C ASN A 212 14.85 3.70 4.61
N GLY A 213 15.70 3.00 5.38
CA GLY A 213 17.14 3.29 5.45
C GLY A 213 17.49 4.56 6.24
N SER A 214 16.52 5.25 6.82
CA SER A 214 16.79 6.39 7.72
C SER A 214 17.11 5.92 9.14
N ALA A 215 17.82 6.77 9.87
CA ALA A 215 17.98 6.66 11.32
C ALA A 215 16.87 7.43 12.08
N MET A 216 15.66 7.50 11.51
CA MET A 216 14.54 8.22 12.12
C MET A 216 14.11 7.56 13.44
N ILE A 217 13.76 8.39 14.42
CA ILE A 217 13.30 7.96 15.75
C ILE A 217 11.95 8.55 16.10
N ILE A 218 11.25 7.91 17.03
CA ILE A 218 10.07 8.45 17.69
C ILE A 218 10.52 9.52 18.70
N SER A 219 10.11 10.78 18.52
CA SER A 219 10.69 11.92 19.24
C SER A 219 10.55 11.81 20.76
N ALA A 220 9.44 11.29 21.27
CA ALA A 220 9.20 11.20 22.71
C ALA A 220 10.00 10.07 23.40
N SER A 221 10.21 8.94 22.71
CA SER A 221 10.81 7.75 23.31
C SER A 221 12.28 7.53 22.91
N GLY A 222 12.74 8.16 21.84
CA GLY A 222 14.04 7.90 21.23
C GLY A 222 14.17 6.49 20.66
N ALA A 223 13.06 5.76 20.52
CA ALA A 223 13.03 4.44 19.91
C ALA A 223 13.16 4.57 18.38
N PRO A 224 13.82 3.62 17.69
CA PRO A 224 13.88 3.62 16.23
C PRO A 224 12.48 3.60 15.62
N ASN A 225 12.25 4.35 14.55
CA ASN A 225 10.98 4.34 13.83
C ASN A 225 10.89 3.09 12.93
N SER A 226 10.48 1.98 13.52
CA SER A 226 10.28 0.71 12.83
C SER A 226 8.98 0.06 13.27
N ALA A 227 8.39 -0.80 12.44
CA ALA A 227 7.13 -1.49 12.76
C ALA A 227 7.16 -2.27 14.10
N ALA A 228 8.35 -2.64 14.60
CA ALA A 228 8.52 -3.31 15.88
C ALA A 228 8.50 -2.37 17.10
N SER A 229 8.70 -1.07 16.90
CA SER A 229 8.72 -0.09 17.98
C SER A 229 7.32 0.35 18.37
N LYS A 230 7.05 0.39 19.69
CA LYS A 230 5.80 0.93 20.22
C LYS A 230 5.63 2.40 19.79
N GLY A 231 4.50 2.70 19.17
CA GLY A 231 4.17 4.04 18.66
C GLY A 231 4.61 4.30 17.21
N ALA A 232 5.27 3.35 16.53
CA ALA A 232 5.60 3.50 15.12
C ALA A 232 4.40 3.27 14.18
N ILE A 233 3.44 2.46 14.63
CA ILE A 233 2.13 2.30 13.98
C ILE A 233 1.13 3.15 14.78
N VAL A 234 0.46 4.05 14.08
CA VAL A 234 -0.42 5.08 14.63
C VAL A 234 -1.86 4.70 14.33
N GLN A 235 -2.69 4.68 15.37
CA GLN A 235 -4.10 4.34 15.23
C GLN A 235 -4.86 5.42 14.45
N SER A 236 -5.97 5.02 13.82
CA SER A 236 -6.87 5.99 13.16
C SER A 236 -7.26 7.12 14.12
N GLY A 237 -7.13 8.37 13.64
CA GLY A 237 -7.40 9.60 14.40
C GLY A 237 -6.26 10.09 15.28
N GLU A 238 -5.22 9.27 15.51
CA GLU A 238 -4.11 9.61 16.40
C GLU A 238 -2.97 10.32 15.68
N THR A 239 -2.07 10.90 16.47
CA THR A 239 -0.90 11.65 15.99
C THR A 239 0.38 11.12 16.63
N GLN A 240 1.45 11.05 15.85
CA GLN A 240 2.79 10.72 16.32
C GLN A 240 3.83 11.71 15.78
N GLU A 241 4.83 12.03 16.62
CA GLU A 241 5.97 12.83 16.24
C GLU A 241 7.22 11.96 16.04
N TYR A 242 7.91 12.21 14.94
CA TYR A 242 9.17 11.61 14.57
C TYR A 242 10.23 12.68 14.33
N GLU A 243 11.48 12.32 14.54
CA GLU A 243 12.60 13.17 14.15
C GLU A 243 13.72 12.35 13.53
N TRP A 244 14.43 12.98 12.59
CA TRP A 244 15.60 12.42 11.96
C TRP A 244 16.64 13.51 11.82
N PHE A 245 17.76 13.35 12.52
CA PHE A 245 18.96 14.11 12.23
C PHE A 245 19.70 13.45 11.06
N ILE A 246 19.73 14.14 9.92
CA ILE A 246 20.43 13.66 8.72
C ILE A 246 21.92 13.94 8.94
N ALA A 247 22.72 12.88 9.04
CA ALA A 247 24.15 13.02 9.25
C ALA A 247 24.81 13.76 8.07
N LEU A 248 25.96 14.39 8.33
CA LEU A 248 26.70 15.13 7.28
C LEU A 248 27.25 14.21 6.18
N ASP A 249 27.44 12.93 6.51
CA ASP A 249 27.89 11.85 5.64
C ASP A 249 26.76 10.91 5.19
N GLU A 250 25.49 11.24 5.49
CA GLU A 250 24.33 10.52 4.97
C GLU A 250 24.38 10.53 3.44
N GLN A 251 24.11 9.39 2.81
CA GLN A 251 24.15 9.30 1.36
C GLN A 251 23.05 10.17 0.73
N GLU A 252 23.44 11.06 -0.20
CA GLU A 252 22.49 11.82 -1.01
C GLU A 252 21.65 10.85 -1.86
N GLY A 253 20.34 11.09 -1.97
CA GLY A 253 19.44 10.26 -2.77
C GLY A 253 18.10 9.98 -2.12
N THR A 254 17.38 9.02 -2.72
CA THR A 254 15.97 8.78 -2.43
C THR A 254 15.76 7.63 -1.46
N HIS A 255 14.95 7.88 -0.44
CA HIS A 255 14.43 6.89 0.50
C HIS A 255 12.92 6.74 0.28
N LEU A 256 12.43 5.51 0.29
CA LEU A 256 11.00 5.25 0.19
C LEU A 256 10.32 5.54 1.53
N ILE A 257 9.20 6.27 1.49
CA ILE A 257 8.30 6.49 2.61
C ILE A 257 7.15 5.49 2.50
N VAL A 258 6.95 4.71 3.56
CA VAL A 258 5.88 3.70 3.59
C VAL A 258 5.25 3.55 4.97
N SER A 259 4.04 2.99 4.99
CA SER A 259 3.43 2.44 6.20
C SER A 259 3.71 0.95 6.33
N HIS A 260 4.09 0.46 7.50
CA HIS A 260 4.23 -0.97 7.78
C HIS A 260 3.09 -1.54 8.66
N SER A 261 1.95 -0.84 8.73
CA SER A 261 0.71 -1.30 9.42
C SER A 261 -0.06 -2.40 8.66
N GLY A 262 0.62 -3.19 7.83
CA GLY A 262 0.01 -4.12 6.88
C GLY A 262 0.43 -3.84 5.43
N ARG A 263 -0.02 -4.68 4.49
CA ARG A 263 0.32 -4.56 3.07
C ARG A 263 -0.59 -3.57 2.33
N ASP A 264 -1.87 -3.53 2.71
CA ASP A 264 -2.92 -2.86 1.96
C ASP A 264 -2.71 -1.34 1.84
N PRO A 265 -2.26 -0.60 2.89
CA PRO A 265 -2.01 0.82 2.76
C PRO A 265 -1.00 1.16 1.66
N GLN A 266 0.12 0.44 1.61
CA GLN A 266 1.15 0.65 0.57
C GLN A 266 0.64 0.27 -0.83
N ALA A 267 -0.02 -0.88 -0.95
CA ALA A 267 -0.53 -1.37 -2.24
C ALA A 267 -1.57 -0.42 -2.85
N LEU A 268 -2.34 0.27 -2.02
CA LEU A 268 -3.37 1.21 -2.42
C LEU A 268 -2.91 2.68 -2.41
N GLY A 269 -1.61 2.94 -2.43
CA GLY A 269 -1.05 4.26 -2.73
C GLY A 269 -0.49 5.07 -1.56
N LEU A 270 -0.48 4.53 -0.32
CA LEU A 270 0.18 5.17 0.83
C LEU A 270 1.70 5.03 0.73
N ILE A 271 2.27 5.70 -0.26
CA ILE A 271 3.68 5.71 -0.62
C ILE A 271 4.15 7.15 -0.78
N GLY A 272 5.45 7.34 -0.59
CA GLY A 272 6.12 8.61 -0.88
C GLY A 272 7.62 8.43 -0.97
N ALA A 273 8.32 9.54 -1.16
CA ALA A 273 9.76 9.59 -1.20
C ALA A 273 10.28 10.71 -0.30
N PHE A 274 11.36 10.41 0.40
CA PHE A 274 12.19 11.38 1.08
C PHE A 274 13.52 11.47 0.33
N VAL A 275 13.90 12.65 -0.16
CA VAL A 275 15.17 12.85 -0.86
C VAL A 275 16.14 13.60 0.04
N VAL A 276 17.30 12.98 0.30
CA VAL A 276 18.42 13.61 0.99
C VAL A 276 19.24 14.40 -0.01
N GLU A 277 19.31 15.70 0.21
CA GLU A 277 19.96 16.68 -0.64
C GLU A 277 21.29 17.15 -0.05
N PRO A 278 22.19 17.73 -0.87
CA PRO A 278 23.42 18.32 -0.35
C PRO A 278 23.15 19.38 0.72
N ARG A 279 24.07 19.49 1.69
CA ARG A 279 23.99 20.51 2.74
C ARG A 279 23.75 21.92 2.17
N GLY A 280 22.74 22.60 2.72
CA GLY A 280 22.42 23.99 2.38
C GLY A 280 21.62 24.16 1.07
N SER A 281 21.13 23.08 0.47
CA SER A 281 20.29 23.17 -0.72
C SER A 281 18.93 23.81 -0.44
N ARG A 282 18.46 24.57 -1.42
CA ARG A 282 17.12 25.18 -1.51
C ARG A 282 16.34 24.47 -2.62
N TYR A 283 15.08 24.16 -2.37
CA TYR A 283 14.22 23.45 -3.32
C TYR A 283 13.24 24.44 -3.92
N LEU A 284 13.29 24.58 -5.24
CA LEU A 284 12.45 25.52 -5.95
C LEU A 284 11.49 24.78 -6.86
N ASP A 285 10.25 25.25 -6.87
CA ASP A 285 9.21 24.77 -7.77
C ASP A 285 9.58 25.19 -9.21
N PRO A 286 9.60 24.27 -10.19
CA PRO A 286 10.08 24.55 -11.54
C PRO A 286 9.14 25.47 -12.34
N TRP A 287 7.88 25.65 -11.93
CA TRP A 287 6.92 26.50 -12.61
C TRP A 287 6.85 27.90 -12.01
N THR A 288 6.88 28.00 -10.69
CA THR A 288 6.73 29.28 -9.97
C THR A 288 8.07 29.90 -9.59
N GLY A 289 9.14 29.10 -9.49
CA GLY A 289 10.43 29.51 -8.95
C GLY A 289 10.41 29.77 -7.44
N GLY A 290 9.28 29.56 -6.76
CA GLY A 290 9.12 29.71 -5.33
C GLY A 290 9.62 28.49 -4.54
N GLU A 291 9.54 28.56 -3.21
CA GLU A 291 9.91 27.44 -2.33
C GLU A 291 9.00 26.23 -2.56
N LEU A 292 9.62 25.05 -2.71
CA LEU A 292 8.93 23.78 -2.86
C LEU A 292 9.04 22.96 -1.57
N LYS A 293 7.89 22.63 -0.96
CA LYS A 293 7.83 21.75 0.22
C LYS A 293 7.55 20.29 -0.13
N ASN A 294 6.67 20.06 -1.10
CA ASN A 294 6.30 18.74 -1.62
C ASN A 294 6.21 18.84 -3.15
N GLY A 295 6.77 17.86 -3.87
CA GLY A 295 6.63 17.80 -5.32
C GLY A 295 7.65 16.87 -5.98
N TRP A 296 7.18 16.17 -7.01
CA TRP A 296 7.98 15.18 -7.73
C TRP A 296 9.01 15.81 -8.67
N MET A 297 8.89 17.08 -9.04
CA MET A 297 9.94 17.85 -9.74
C MET A 297 10.44 19.00 -8.88
N ALA A 298 11.76 19.22 -8.90
CA ALA A 298 12.39 20.32 -8.20
C ALA A 298 13.58 20.88 -8.97
N MET A 299 13.84 22.17 -8.79
CA MET A 299 15.17 22.76 -9.04
C MET A 299 15.90 22.86 -7.71
N ILE A 300 17.04 22.18 -7.61
CA ILE A 300 17.89 22.18 -6.43
C ILE A 300 18.96 23.25 -6.62
N ALA A 301 18.86 24.32 -5.83
CA ALA A 301 19.81 25.42 -5.84
C ALA A 301 20.76 25.32 -4.63
N ASN A 302 22.07 25.46 -4.85
CA ASN A 302 23.05 25.38 -3.77
C ASN A 302 24.20 26.36 -4.00
N ASP A 303 24.50 27.19 -2.99
CA ASP A 303 25.51 28.23 -3.14
C ASP A 303 26.96 27.68 -3.19
N ASN A 304 27.16 26.44 -2.71
CA ASN A 304 28.47 25.78 -2.62
C ASN A 304 28.63 24.60 -3.60
N ARG A 305 27.58 24.25 -4.36
CA ARG A 305 27.58 23.15 -5.34
C ARG A 305 26.91 23.60 -6.63
N LYS A 306 26.85 22.72 -7.64
CA LYS A 306 26.15 23.03 -8.87
C LYS A 306 24.65 22.84 -8.67
N ASP A 307 23.88 23.78 -9.17
CA ASP A 307 22.44 23.64 -9.28
C ASP A 307 22.09 22.52 -10.26
N PHE A 308 21.00 21.81 -9.99
CA PHE A 308 20.46 20.79 -10.90
C PHE A 308 18.94 20.75 -10.84
N ARG A 309 18.35 20.02 -11.77
CA ARG A 309 16.91 19.73 -11.78
C ARG A 309 16.73 18.24 -11.61
N GLU A 310 15.70 17.85 -10.89
CA GLU A 310 15.39 16.46 -10.63
C GLU A 310 13.91 16.15 -10.84
N PHE A 311 13.66 14.85 -11.01
CA PHE A 311 12.34 14.25 -11.04
C PHE A 311 12.37 12.94 -10.23
N ALA A 312 11.35 12.74 -9.41
CA ALA A 312 11.10 11.48 -8.70
C ALA A 312 10.06 10.67 -9.49
N LEU A 313 10.40 9.43 -9.82
CA LEU A 313 9.52 8.50 -10.54
C LEU A 313 9.11 7.37 -9.60
N PHE A 314 7.81 7.14 -9.50
CA PHE A 314 7.25 5.99 -8.81
C PHE A 314 6.78 4.98 -9.85
N TYR A 315 7.33 3.77 -9.78
CA TYR A 315 6.79 2.62 -10.49
C TYR A 315 6.02 1.77 -9.49
N HIS A 316 4.69 1.84 -9.56
CA HIS A 316 3.80 1.25 -8.58
C HIS A 316 2.67 0.48 -9.26
N GLU A 317 2.38 -0.71 -8.75
CA GLU A 317 1.20 -1.50 -9.13
C GLU A 317 0.15 -1.32 -8.03
N VAL A 318 -1.08 -1.00 -8.43
CA VAL A 318 -2.17 -0.76 -7.50
C VAL A 318 -2.83 -2.08 -7.13
N GLY A 319 -2.87 -2.36 -5.82
CA GLY A 319 -3.51 -3.55 -5.27
C GLY A 319 -2.73 -4.85 -5.51
N ASP A 320 -3.45 -5.96 -5.60
CA ASP A 320 -2.93 -7.27 -6.00
C ASP A 320 -3.39 -7.62 -7.43
N GLU A 321 -3.00 -8.78 -7.95
CA GLU A 321 -3.30 -9.22 -9.32
C GLU A 321 -4.82 -9.37 -9.58
N SER A 322 -5.64 -9.40 -8.53
CA SER A 322 -7.10 -9.42 -8.62
C SER A 322 -7.73 -8.03 -8.55
N PHE A 323 -6.98 -7.03 -8.07
CA PHE A 323 -7.44 -5.66 -7.95
C PHE A 323 -7.65 -5.05 -9.33
N ARG A 324 -8.84 -4.50 -9.56
CA ARG A 324 -9.19 -3.82 -10.80
C ARG A 324 -9.57 -2.39 -10.48
N PRO A 325 -8.82 -1.41 -11.01
CA PRO A 325 -9.28 -0.04 -11.01
C PRO A 325 -10.67 0.06 -11.65
N LEU A 326 -11.47 0.96 -11.10
CA LEU A 326 -12.81 1.25 -11.60
C LEU A 326 -12.69 2.10 -12.85
N ASN A 327 -13.60 1.86 -13.80
CA ASN A 327 -13.74 2.79 -14.91
C ASN A 327 -14.57 4.00 -14.44
N ARG A 328 -14.78 4.99 -15.32
CA ARG A 328 -15.57 6.19 -15.00
C ARG A 328 -16.99 5.93 -14.44
N HIS A 329 -17.56 4.73 -14.66
CA HIS A 329 -18.90 4.33 -14.22
C HIS A 329 -18.93 3.60 -12.87
N GLY A 330 -17.77 3.27 -12.29
CA GLY A 330 -17.65 2.41 -11.10
C GLY A 330 -17.49 0.96 -11.50
#